data_AF-A0A956J373-F1
#
_entry.id   AF-A0A956J373-F1
#
_cell.length_a   1.000
_cell.length_b   1.000
_cell.length_c   1.000
_cell.angle_alpha   90.00
_cell.angle_beta   90.00
_cell.angle_gamma   90.00
#
_symmetry.space_group_name_H-M   'P 1'
#
loop_
_entity.id
_entity.type
_entity.pdbx_description
1 polymer ?
#
loop_
_entity_poly.entity_id
_entity_poly.type
_entity_poly.pdbx_seq_one_letter_code
_entity_poly.pdbx_strand_id
1 'polypeptide(L)'
;MRGKIIIVNAGIVLVVGLLSYFLLLTALKDVVSNPQTRKSDVERAIKSANARLALDALRLERWLATQADTKEVQGVFAAGTEQAKSEAATAQANKIRDAAVGDAQFARMAPSLVLFVDSAGVSLGRNGSALMRGDKLGEIYPTLGESLKSGQTGSDVWMNKQRQ
;
A
#
# COMPACT_ATOMS: atom_id res chain seq x y z
N MET A 1 56.74 -33.63 9.71
CA MET A 1 56.19 -32.83 8.59
C MET A 1 54.80 -32.26 8.87
N ARG A 2 53.87 -33.02 9.49
CA ARG A 2 52.49 -32.59 9.79
C ARG A 2 52.37 -31.33 10.68
N GLY A 3 53.20 -31.21 11.71
CA GLY A 3 53.17 -30.03 12.61
C GLY A 3 53.52 -28.70 11.93
N LYS A 4 54.42 -28.71 10.92
CA LYS A 4 54.78 -27.49 10.17
C LYS A 4 53.60 -26.97 9.34
N ILE A 5 52.82 -27.88 8.74
CA ILE A 5 51.64 -27.53 7.92
C ILE A 5 50.53 -26.96 8.81
N ILE A 6 50.29 -27.55 9.99
CA ILE A 6 49.29 -27.06 10.94
C ILE A 6 49.62 -25.65 11.43
N ILE A 7 50.89 -25.38 11.76
CA ILE A 7 51.35 -24.06 12.22
C ILE A 7 51.17 -23.00 11.11
N VAL A 8 51.51 -23.33 9.86
CA VAL A 8 51.35 -22.41 8.73
C VAL A 8 49.88 -22.10 8.47
N ASN A 9 49.02 -23.13 8.44
CA ASN A 9 47.58 -22.93 8.22
C ASN A 9 46.92 -22.16 9.37
N ALA A 10 47.31 -22.43 10.62
CA ALA A 10 46.83 -21.69 11.78
C ALA A 10 47.27 -20.21 11.71
N GLY A 11 48.50 -19.93 11.28
CA GLY A 11 48.99 -18.57 11.07
C GLY A 11 48.20 -17.83 10.00
N ILE A 12 47.90 -18.48 8.86
CA ILE A 12 47.09 -17.89 7.79
C ILE A 12 45.68 -17.56 8.28
N VAL A 13 45.01 -18.50 8.97
CA VAL A 13 43.65 -18.26 9.52
C VAL A 13 43.65 -17.12 10.53
N LEU A 14 44.69 -17.03 11.37
CA LEU A 14 44.83 -15.95 12.36
C LEU A 14 45.01 -14.59 11.68
N VAL A 15 45.85 -14.51 10.65
CA VAL A 15 46.07 -13.26 9.88
C VAL A 15 44.80 -12.84 9.14
N VAL A 16 44.13 -13.77 8.46
CA VAL A 16 42.86 -13.49 7.75
C VAL A 16 41.76 -13.07 8.73
N GLY A 17 41.68 -13.74 9.90
CA GLY A 17 40.74 -13.40 10.96
C GLY A 17 40.97 -11.99 11.51
N LEU A 18 42.23 -11.64 11.80
CA LEU A 18 42.58 -10.30 12.29
C LEU A 18 42.30 -9.22 11.24
N LEU A 19 42.69 -9.44 9.98
CA LEU A 19 42.40 -8.49 8.90
C LEU A 19 40.90 -8.26 8.73
N SER A 20 40.11 -9.34 8.74
CA SER A 20 38.64 -9.25 8.63
C SER A 20 38.05 -8.51 9.83
N TYR A 21 38.55 -8.78 11.04
CA TYR A 21 38.12 -8.09 12.25
C TYR A 21 38.42 -6.59 12.19
N PHE A 22 39.63 -6.20 11.80
CA PHE A 22 40.01 -4.79 11.71
C PHE A 22 39.23 -4.04 10.63
N LEU A 23 38.99 -4.65 9.46
CA LEU A 23 38.16 -4.06 8.41
C LEU A 23 36.71 -3.88 8.87
N LEU A 24 36.16 -4.85 9.59
CA LEU A 24 34.81 -4.74 10.15
C LEU A 24 34.76 -3.63 11.22
N LEU A 25 35.79 -3.55 12.06
CA LEU A 25 35.88 -2.56 13.13
C LEU A 25 35.99 -1.13 12.59
N THR A 26 36.73 -0.91 11.51
CA THR A 26 36.83 0.41 10.87
C THR A 26 35.54 0.79 10.15
N ALA A 27 34.93 -0.14 9.41
CA ALA A 27 33.66 0.09 8.73
C ALA A 27 32.51 0.38 9.73
N LEU A 28 32.42 -0.40 10.81
CA LEU A 28 31.44 -0.13 11.87
C LEU A 28 31.72 1.19 12.57
N LYS A 29 32.98 1.52 12.85
CA LYS A 29 33.31 2.78 13.50
C LYS A 29 32.90 3.96 12.64
N ASP A 30 33.06 3.91 11.33
CA ASP A 30 32.63 4.98 10.42
C ASP A 30 31.09 5.12 10.37
N VAL A 31 30.36 4.00 10.27
CA VAL A 31 28.88 3.97 10.28
C VAL A 31 28.28 4.36 11.65
N VAL A 32 28.95 4.01 12.75
CA VAL A 32 28.51 4.29 14.13
C VAL A 32 28.90 5.72 14.56
N SER A 33 30.03 6.24 14.10
CA SER A 33 30.55 7.55 14.51
C SER A 33 30.07 8.73 13.67
N ASN A 34 29.44 8.48 12.52
CA ASN A 34 29.01 9.54 11.60
C ASN A 34 27.47 9.66 11.53
N PRO A 35 26.85 10.51 12.37
CA PRO A 35 25.40 10.76 12.34
C PRO A 35 24.89 11.28 10.99
N GLN A 36 25.74 11.92 10.19
CA GLN A 36 25.38 12.56 8.94
C GLN A 36 25.16 11.53 7.83
N THR A 37 25.98 10.47 7.77
CA THR A 37 25.77 9.36 6.82
C THR A 37 24.50 8.56 7.15
N ARG A 38 24.21 8.33 8.44
CA ARG A 38 22.94 7.73 8.86
C ARG A 38 21.73 8.57 8.44
N LYS A 39 21.80 9.89 8.61
CA LYS A 39 20.73 10.79 8.17
C LYS A 39 20.53 10.74 6.66
N SER A 40 21.60 10.80 5.86
CA SER A 40 21.49 10.72 4.40
C SER A 40 20.94 9.37 3.92
N ASP A 41 21.32 8.27 4.58
CA ASP A 41 20.83 6.93 4.23
C ASP A 41 19.35 6.77 4.59
N VAL A 42 18.93 7.27 5.76
CA VAL A 42 17.51 7.31 6.16
C VAL A 42 16.71 8.19 5.22
N GLU A 43 17.18 9.38 4.87
CA GLU A 43 16.51 10.25 3.91
C GLU A 43 16.36 9.59 2.54
N ARG A 44 17.40 8.89 2.07
CA ARG A 44 17.36 8.15 0.81
C ARG A 44 16.37 6.98 0.88
N ALA A 45 16.35 6.25 1.98
CA ALA A 45 15.41 5.16 2.21
C ALA A 45 13.96 5.66 2.30
N ILE A 46 13.71 6.80 2.94
CA ILE A 46 12.38 7.43 2.99
C ILE A 46 11.95 7.88 1.59
N LYS A 47 12.84 8.53 0.83
CA LYS A 47 12.54 8.95 -0.56
C LYS A 47 12.20 7.76 -1.44
N SER A 48 12.95 6.66 -1.36
CA SER A 48 12.68 5.46 -2.15
C SER A 48 11.39 4.76 -1.70
N ALA A 49 11.10 4.70 -0.41
CA ALA A 49 9.85 4.18 0.13
C ALA A 49 8.64 5.01 -0.35
N ASN A 50 8.72 6.34 -0.28
CA ASN A 50 7.67 7.23 -0.76
C ASN A 50 7.44 7.09 -2.27
N ALA A 51 8.51 7.00 -3.06
CA ALA A 51 8.39 6.78 -4.50
C ALA A 51 7.70 5.45 -4.82
N ARG A 52 7.99 4.40 -4.04
CA ARG A 52 7.33 3.10 -4.17
C ARG A 52 5.85 3.16 -3.81
N LEU A 53 5.51 3.79 -2.68
CA LEU A 53 4.12 3.99 -2.26
C LEU A 53 3.33 4.79 -3.29
N ALA A 54 3.92 5.85 -3.86
CA ALA A 54 3.27 6.66 -4.90
C ALA A 54 3.00 5.85 -6.18
N LEU A 55 3.97 5.03 -6.62
CA LEU A 55 3.79 4.14 -7.76
C LEU A 55 2.71 3.09 -7.50
N ASP A 56 2.73 2.52 -6.30
CA ASP A 56 1.78 1.51 -5.86
C ASP A 56 0.35 2.09 -5.80
N ALA A 57 0.19 3.30 -5.26
CA ALA A 57 -1.08 4.03 -5.26
C ALA A 57 -1.59 4.31 -6.69
N LEU A 58 -0.72 4.81 -7.58
CA LEU A 58 -1.09 5.10 -8.97
C LEU A 58 -1.51 3.84 -9.74
N ARG A 59 -0.84 2.70 -9.49
CA ARG A 59 -1.22 1.42 -10.08
C ARG A 59 -2.59 0.97 -9.62
N LEU A 60 -2.86 1.07 -8.31
CA LEU A 60 -4.17 0.74 -7.75
C LEU A 60 -5.26 1.66 -8.30
N GLU A 61 -5.01 2.97 -8.38
CA GLU A 61 -5.96 3.94 -8.95
C GLU A 61 -6.32 3.60 -10.40
N ARG A 62 -5.31 3.33 -11.25
CA ARG A 62 -5.54 2.95 -12.65
C ARG A 62 -6.28 1.63 -12.79
N TRP A 63 -5.94 0.65 -11.96
CA TRP A 63 -6.64 -0.62 -11.95
C TRP A 63 -8.11 -0.45 -11.54
N LEU A 64 -8.37 0.34 -10.49
CA LEU A 64 -9.73 0.67 -10.06
C LEU A 64 -10.51 1.44 -11.12
N ALA A 65 -9.87 2.35 -11.86
CA ALA A 65 -10.48 3.05 -12.99
C ALA A 65 -11.00 2.05 -14.04
N THR A 66 -10.16 1.08 -14.42
CA THR A 66 -10.56 0.01 -15.34
C THR A 66 -11.71 -0.84 -14.79
N GLN A 67 -11.71 -1.13 -13.48
CA GLN A 67 -12.82 -1.86 -12.85
C GLN A 67 -14.11 -1.04 -12.87
N ALA A 68 -14.04 0.27 -12.63
CA ALA A 68 -15.19 1.17 -12.62
C ALA A 68 -15.90 1.25 -13.98
N ASP A 69 -15.16 1.09 -15.08
CA ASP A 69 -15.70 1.09 -16.45
C ASP A 69 -16.35 -0.25 -16.86
N THR A 70 -16.30 -1.28 -16.02
CA THR A 70 -16.93 -2.58 -16.32
C THR A 70 -18.45 -2.52 -16.25
N LYS A 71 -19.14 -3.29 -17.10
CA LYS A 71 -20.61 -3.35 -17.11
C LYS A 71 -21.18 -3.88 -15.81
N GLU A 72 -20.45 -4.78 -15.15
CA GLU A 72 -20.81 -5.37 -13.86
C GLU A 72 -20.84 -4.30 -12.76
N VAL A 73 -19.87 -3.38 -12.76
CA VAL A 73 -19.82 -2.26 -11.82
C VAL A 73 -20.94 -1.25 -12.12
N GLN A 74 -21.15 -0.90 -13.39
CA GLN A 74 -22.24 0.00 -13.78
C GLN A 74 -23.62 -0.60 -13.47
N GLY A 75 -23.76 -1.92 -13.58
CA GLY A 75 -25.01 -2.65 -13.30
C GLY A 75 -25.48 -2.54 -11.85
N VAL A 76 -24.58 -2.25 -10.90
CA VAL A 76 -24.94 -1.99 -9.49
C VAL A 76 -25.96 -0.85 -9.38
N PHE A 77 -25.79 0.20 -10.19
CA PHE A 77 -26.62 1.40 -10.14
C PHE A 77 -27.96 1.23 -10.87
N ALA A 78 -28.07 0.21 -11.74
CA ALA A 78 -29.27 -0.05 -12.55
C ALA A 78 -30.36 -0.88 -11.84
N ALA A 79 -30.12 -1.33 -10.61
CA ALA A 79 -31.10 -2.13 -9.88
C ALA A 79 -32.37 -1.31 -9.52
N GLY A 80 -33.53 -1.97 -9.59
CA GLY A 80 -34.85 -1.31 -9.53
C GLY A 80 -35.29 -0.79 -8.16
N THR A 81 -34.61 -1.16 -7.07
CA THR A 81 -34.89 -0.67 -5.71
C THR A 81 -33.61 -0.30 -4.99
N GLU A 82 -33.69 0.61 -4.01
CA GLU A 82 -32.52 1.02 -3.20
C GLU A 82 -31.89 -0.14 -2.42
N GLN A 83 -32.72 -1.07 -1.94
CA GLN A 83 -32.23 -2.28 -1.29
C GLN A 83 -31.47 -3.18 -2.27
N ALA A 84 -32.00 -3.38 -3.49
CA ALA A 84 -31.33 -4.18 -4.51
C ALA A 84 -30.01 -3.54 -4.96
N LYS A 85 -29.95 -2.21 -5.10
CA LYS A 85 -28.71 -1.47 -5.36
C LYS A 85 -27.70 -1.69 -4.23
N SER A 86 -28.13 -1.61 -2.98
CA SER A 86 -27.26 -1.77 -1.81
C SER A 86 -26.68 -3.18 -1.70
N GLU A 87 -27.47 -4.20 -2.01
CA GLU A 87 -27.02 -5.59 -2.03
C GLU A 87 -26.07 -5.86 -3.20
N ALA A 88 -26.41 -5.37 -4.40
CA ALA A 88 -25.53 -5.44 -5.57
C ALA A 88 -24.19 -4.73 -5.32
N ALA A 89 -24.23 -3.55 -4.68
CA ALA A 89 -23.05 -2.79 -4.29
C ALA A 89 -22.15 -3.57 -3.34
N THR A 90 -22.70 -4.15 -2.27
CA THR A 90 -21.93 -4.99 -1.34
C THR A 90 -21.34 -6.21 -2.05
N ALA A 91 -22.12 -6.89 -2.89
CA ALA A 91 -21.64 -8.06 -3.63
C ALA A 91 -20.51 -7.71 -4.60
N GLN A 92 -20.64 -6.61 -5.35
CA GLN A 92 -19.62 -6.16 -6.28
C GLN A 92 -18.37 -5.62 -5.57
N ALA A 93 -18.54 -4.93 -4.43
CA ALA A 93 -17.43 -4.51 -3.59
C ALA A 93 -16.60 -5.69 -3.06
N ASN A 94 -17.27 -6.78 -2.66
CA ASN A 94 -16.58 -8.02 -2.29
C ASN A 94 -15.79 -8.58 -3.47
N LYS A 95 -16.39 -8.68 -4.67
CA LYS A 95 -15.70 -9.19 -5.86
C LYS A 95 -14.46 -8.38 -6.23
N ILE A 96 -14.54 -7.04 -6.21
CA ILE A 96 -13.38 -6.17 -6.49
C ILE A 96 -12.28 -6.40 -5.45
N ARG A 97 -12.65 -6.46 -4.17
CA ARG A 97 -11.69 -6.73 -3.09
C ARG A 97 -11.03 -8.09 -3.25
N ASP A 98 -11.81 -9.13 -3.54
CA ASP A 98 -11.30 -10.49 -3.71
C ASP A 98 -10.41 -10.62 -4.95
N ALA A 99 -10.75 -9.92 -6.04
CA ALA A 99 -9.91 -9.84 -7.24
C ALA A 99 -8.56 -9.18 -6.93
N ALA A 100 -8.54 -8.09 -6.15
CA ALA A 100 -7.30 -7.46 -5.71
C ALA A 100 -6.49 -8.36 -4.76
N VAL A 101 -7.13 -9.11 -3.86
CA VAL A 101 -6.44 -10.07 -2.98
C VAL A 101 -5.82 -11.22 -3.77
N GLY A 102 -6.49 -11.70 -4.82
CA GLY A 102 -6.04 -12.80 -5.66
C GLY A 102 -4.91 -12.44 -6.64
N ASP A 103 -4.69 -11.14 -6.89
CA ASP A 103 -3.65 -10.67 -7.79
C ASP A 103 -2.34 -10.41 -7.04
N ALA A 104 -1.28 -11.10 -7.47
CA ALA A 104 0.06 -10.96 -6.90
C ALA A 104 0.60 -9.52 -6.96
N GLN A 105 0.14 -8.70 -7.92
CA GLN A 105 0.51 -7.29 -8.02
C GLN A 105 0.02 -6.46 -6.83
N PHE A 106 -1.05 -6.88 -6.16
CA PHE A 106 -1.67 -6.18 -5.05
C PHE A 106 -1.51 -6.92 -3.71
N ALA A 107 -0.70 -7.97 -3.62
CA ALA A 107 -0.57 -8.80 -2.42
C ALA A 107 -0.25 -8.04 -1.10
N ARG A 108 0.33 -6.83 -1.19
CA ARG A 108 0.60 -5.94 -0.03
C ARG A 108 -0.18 -4.62 -0.07
N MET A 109 -1.09 -4.48 -1.02
CA MET A 109 -1.83 -3.25 -1.34
C MET A 109 -3.32 -3.53 -1.55
N ALA A 110 -3.77 -4.76 -1.28
CA ALA A 110 -5.16 -5.11 -1.45
C ALA A 110 -6.04 -4.20 -0.57
N PRO A 111 -7.11 -3.61 -1.14
CA PRO A 111 -7.93 -2.66 -0.42
C PRO A 111 -8.62 -3.34 0.77
N SER A 112 -8.53 -2.72 1.94
CA SER A 112 -9.30 -3.13 3.11
C SER A 112 -10.78 -2.77 2.99
N LEU A 113 -11.07 -1.67 2.30
CA LEU A 113 -12.39 -1.12 2.05
C LEU A 113 -12.58 -0.84 0.57
N VAL A 114 -13.67 -1.37 0.01
CA VAL A 114 -14.22 -1.02 -1.30
C VAL A 114 -15.66 -0.58 -1.07
N LEU A 115 -16.02 0.59 -1.59
CA LEU A 115 -17.26 1.26 -1.32
C LEU A 115 -17.86 1.80 -2.62
N PHE A 116 -19.17 1.64 -2.78
CA PHE A 116 -19.95 2.27 -3.84
C PHE A 116 -20.73 3.44 -3.26
N VAL A 117 -20.67 4.57 -3.95
CA VAL A 117 -21.44 5.77 -3.65
C VAL A 117 -22.26 6.17 -4.87
N ASP A 118 -23.43 6.76 -4.65
CA ASP A 118 -24.23 7.34 -5.72
C ASP A 118 -23.70 8.71 -6.16
N SER A 119 -24.38 9.32 -7.14
CA SER A 119 -24.01 10.64 -7.69
C SER A 119 -24.16 11.79 -6.70
N ALA A 120 -24.92 11.61 -5.61
CA ALA A 120 -25.01 12.58 -4.52
C ALA A 120 -23.92 12.35 -3.46
N GLY A 121 -23.07 11.33 -3.63
CA GLY A 121 -22.03 10.96 -2.67
C GLY A 121 -22.57 10.21 -1.46
N VAL A 122 -23.74 9.58 -1.59
CA VAL A 122 -24.34 8.73 -0.56
C VAL A 122 -23.86 7.29 -0.77
N SER A 123 -23.41 6.66 0.30
CA SER A 123 -22.93 5.28 0.26
C SER A 123 -24.07 4.28 0.04
N LEU A 124 -23.94 3.46 -1.00
CA LEU A 124 -24.86 2.37 -1.35
C LEU A 124 -24.47 1.07 -0.65
N GLY A 125 -23.18 0.81 -0.49
CA GLY A 125 -22.70 -0.42 0.13
C GLY A 125 -21.19 -0.60 0.04
N ARG A 126 -20.65 -1.42 0.95
CA ARG A 126 -19.23 -1.74 1.03
C ARG A 126 -18.96 -3.23 1.12
N ASN A 127 -17.70 -3.60 0.92
CA ASN A 127 -17.23 -4.96 1.15
C ASN A 127 -17.35 -5.35 2.64
N GLY A 128 -17.71 -6.62 2.87
CA GLY A 128 -17.72 -7.27 4.19
C GLY A 128 -18.77 -6.79 5.19
N SER A 129 -19.62 -5.80 4.87
CA SER A 129 -20.63 -5.30 5.81
C SER A 129 -21.71 -4.44 5.14
N ALA A 130 -22.85 -4.31 5.81
CA ALA A 130 -23.91 -3.33 5.49
C ALA A 130 -23.70 -1.96 6.18
N LEU A 131 -22.61 -1.78 6.94
CA LEU A 131 -22.29 -0.51 7.58
C LEU A 131 -22.02 0.59 6.54
N MET A 132 -22.32 1.84 6.90
CA MET A 132 -22.18 3.05 6.09
C MET A 132 -23.22 3.25 4.98
N ARG A 133 -24.23 2.38 4.84
CA ARG A 133 -25.32 2.61 3.88
C ARG A 133 -26.11 3.86 4.25
N GLY A 134 -26.33 4.75 3.29
CA GLY A 134 -26.98 6.04 3.51
C GLY A 134 -26.06 7.14 4.06
N ASP A 135 -24.79 6.84 4.38
CA ASP A 135 -23.85 7.86 4.83
C ASP A 135 -23.53 8.83 3.68
N LYS A 136 -23.63 10.13 3.95
CA LYS A 136 -23.35 11.20 2.99
C LYS A 136 -21.86 11.51 2.91
N LEU A 137 -21.09 10.60 2.34
CA LEU A 137 -19.63 10.72 2.29
C LEU A 137 -19.14 11.89 1.44
N GLY A 138 -19.90 12.29 0.41
CA GLY A 138 -19.57 13.47 -0.40
C GLY A 138 -19.59 14.78 0.41
N GLU A 139 -20.36 14.86 1.49
CA GLU A 139 -20.38 16.02 2.40
C GLU A 139 -19.21 15.94 3.42
N ILE A 140 -18.79 14.73 3.78
CA ILE A 140 -17.73 14.49 4.78
C ILE A 140 -16.34 14.60 4.14
N TYR A 141 -16.19 14.18 2.89
CA TYR A 141 -14.91 14.12 2.16
C TYR A 141 -15.01 14.94 0.85
N PRO A 142 -14.54 16.20 0.84
CA PRO A 142 -14.70 17.09 -0.31
C PRO A 142 -14.11 16.58 -1.61
N THR A 143 -12.95 15.92 -1.56
CA THR A 143 -12.27 15.35 -2.74
C THR A 143 -13.08 14.25 -3.42
N LEU A 144 -13.84 13.46 -2.66
CA LEU A 144 -14.81 12.52 -3.23
C LEU A 144 -15.91 13.26 -4.00
N GLY A 145 -16.46 14.33 -3.42
CA GLY A 145 -17.46 15.16 -4.07
C GLY A 145 -16.95 15.81 -5.37
N GLU A 146 -15.69 16.22 -5.41
CA GLU A 146 -15.03 16.75 -6.62
C GLU A 146 -14.84 15.68 -7.70
N SER A 147 -14.42 14.47 -7.34
CA SER A 147 -14.32 13.34 -8.27
C SER A 147 -15.67 12.95 -8.86
N LEU A 148 -16.74 12.97 -8.06
CA LEU A 148 -18.10 12.69 -8.54
C LEU A 148 -18.60 13.76 -9.53
N LYS A 149 -18.23 15.02 -9.34
CA LYS A 149 -18.61 16.12 -10.25
C LYS A 149 -17.80 16.15 -11.53
N SER A 150 -16.50 15.87 -11.43
CA SER A 150 -15.58 15.90 -12.59
C SER A 150 -15.62 14.62 -13.41
N GLY A 151 -16.08 13.50 -12.82
CA GLY A 151 -16.00 12.17 -13.41
C GLY A 151 -14.57 11.65 -13.52
N GLN A 152 -13.60 12.31 -12.88
CA GLN A 152 -12.19 11.92 -12.90
C GLN A 152 -11.84 11.09 -11.68
N THR A 153 -10.93 10.12 -11.86
CA THR A 153 -10.33 9.40 -10.75
C THR A 153 -9.44 10.33 -9.94
N GLY A 154 -9.33 10.04 -8.64
CA GLY A 154 -8.49 10.79 -7.74
C GLY A 154 -8.15 9.99 -6.50
N SER A 155 -7.19 10.51 -5.75
CA SER A 155 -6.75 9.94 -4.47
C SER A 155 -6.56 11.07 -3.47
N ASP A 156 -6.91 10.79 -2.21
CA ASP A 156 -6.75 11.73 -1.11
C ASP A 156 -6.64 10.99 0.23
N VAL A 157 -6.18 11.69 1.26
CA VAL A 157 -6.07 11.18 2.63
C VAL A 157 -7.30 11.59 3.44
N TRP A 158 -8.19 10.64 3.67
CA TRP A 158 -9.40 10.87 4.46
C TRP A 158 -9.12 10.75 5.96
N MET A 159 -9.07 11.88 6.66
CA MET A 159 -8.92 11.93 8.11
C MET A 159 -10.26 12.20 8.80
N ASN A 160 -10.74 11.26 9.62
CA ASN A 160 -11.91 11.48 10.47
C ASN A 160 -11.45 11.77 11.91
N LYS A 161 -11.54 13.04 12.33
CA LYS A 161 -11.11 13.50 13.67
C LYS A 161 -11.91 12.88 14.84
N GLN A 162 -13.08 12.27 14.58
CA GLN A 162 -13.94 11.68 15.61
C GLN A 162 -13.72 10.17 15.81
N ARG A 163 -12.89 9.53 14.96
CA ARG A 163 -12.58 8.09 15.03
C ARG A 163 -11.12 7.79 15.40
N GLN A 164 -10.36 8.80 15.86
CA GLN A 164 -9.01 8.63 16.40
C GLN A 164 -9.05 8.48 17.92
#